data_AF-A0A937F288-F1
#
_entry.id   AF-A0A937F288-F1
#
_cell.length_a   1.000
_cell.length_b   1.000
_cell.length_c   1.000
_cell.angle_alpha   90.00
_cell.angle_beta   90.00
_cell.angle_gamma   90.00
#
_symmetry.space_group_name_H-M   'P 1'
#
loop_
_entity.id
_entity.type
_entity.pdbx_description
1 polymer ?
#
loop_
_entity_poly.entity_id
_entity_poly.type
_entity_poly.pdbx_seq_one_letter_code
_entity_poly.pdbx_strand_id
1 'polypeptide(L)'
;MIGDLSSAVPISPLTAATPLIVDRKAVSSCHIYLPDVPKPVGAIAYQGKLYSYVRVYSTLEPAQRAALRLLQRGNQVILTQVPKGLILWVLELDAR
;
A
#
# COMPACT_ATOMS: atom_id res chain seq x y z
N MET A 1 53.40 2.19 -1.73
CA MET A 1 52.71 3.40 -1.25
C MET A 1 51.71 3.82 -2.32
N ILE A 2 50.46 4.04 -1.89
CA ILE A 2 49.35 4.77 -2.55
C ILE A 2 48.84 4.21 -3.89
N GLY A 3 47.54 4.02 -4.15
CA GLY A 3 46.35 4.20 -3.35
C GLY A 3 45.17 3.64 -4.12
N ASP A 4 44.26 2.99 -3.40
CA ASP A 4 42.88 2.76 -3.79
C ASP A 4 42.25 4.01 -4.42
N LEU A 5 41.34 3.78 -5.37
CA LEU A 5 39.98 4.35 -5.37
C LEU A 5 39.20 3.64 -6.49
N SER A 6 38.84 2.38 -6.21
CA SER A 6 37.72 1.73 -6.88
C SER A 6 36.49 2.60 -6.66
N SER A 7 36.09 3.36 -7.68
CA SER A 7 34.82 4.08 -7.70
C SER A 7 33.68 3.06 -7.62
N ALA A 8 33.29 2.70 -6.40
CA ALA A 8 31.99 2.14 -6.15
C ALA A 8 30.99 3.21 -6.56
N VAL A 9 30.34 3.01 -7.70
CA VAL A 9 29.17 3.77 -8.11
C VAL A 9 28.20 3.73 -6.94
N PRO A 10 27.73 4.87 -6.39
CA PRO A 10 26.69 4.84 -5.38
C PRO A 10 25.46 4.23 -6.04
N ILE A 11 25.14 2.99 -5.66
CA ILE A 11 23.87 2.36 -6.00
C ILE A 11 22.82 3.20 -5.29
N SER A 12 22.29 4.20 -5.99
CA SER A 12 21.19 4.99 -5.49
C SER A 12 20.07 4.00 -5.18
N PRO A 13 19.49 3.99 -3.97
CA PRO A 13 18.35 3.14 -3.72
C PRO A 13 17.28 3.61 -4.72
N LEU A 14 16.94 2.75 -5.69
CA LEU A 14 15.75 2.94 -6.52
C LEU A 14 14.65 3.33 -5.56
N THR A 15 14.10 4.53 -5.77
CA THR A 15 13.14 5.22 -4.93
C THR A 15 12.15 4.21 -4.36
N ALA A 16 12.37 3.75 -3.12
CA ALA A 16 11.50 2.76 -2.52
C ALA A 16 10.14 3.45 -2.41
N ALA A 17 9.19 3.05 -3.25
CA ALA A 17 7.87 3.64 -3.29
C ALA A 17 7.30 3.58 -1.88
N THR A 18 7.24 4.73 -1.20
CA THR A 18 6.69 4.79 0.15
C THR A 18 5.18 4.65 0.04
N PRO A 19 4.55 3.77 0.84
CA PRO A 19 3.11 3.60 0.79
C PRO A 19 2.41 4.89 1.20
N LEU A 20 1.47 5.34 0.37
CA LEU A 20 0.69 6.54 0.63
C LEU A 20 -0.18 6.32 1.88
N ILE A 21 -0.07 7.22 2.85
CA ILE A 21 -0.94 7.24 4.03
C ILE A 21 -1.99 8.33 3.82
N VAL A 22 -3.25 7.93 3.87
CA VAL A 22 -4.42 8.76 3.60
C VAL A 22 -5.23 8.95 4.88
N ASP A 23 -5.68 10.18 5.13
CA ASP A 23 -6.62 10.46 6.22
C ASP A 23 -7.94 9.71 5.96
N ARG A 24 -8.48 9.07 7.00
CA ARG A 24 -9.74 8.35 6.92
C ARG A 24 -10.91 9.21 6.43
N LYS A 25 -10.88 10.53 6.66
CA LYS A 25 -11.89 11.50 6.18
C LYS A 25 -11.85 11.72 4.67
N ALA A 26 -10.72 11.43 4.03
CA ALA A 26 -10.56 11.58 2.58
C ALA A 26 -11.08 10.37 1.79
N VAL A 27 -11.57 9.32 2.46
CA VAL A 27 -12.03 8.09 1.83
C VAL A 27 -13.47 7.77 2.23
N SER A 28 -14.23 7.20 1.31
CA SER A 28 -15.61 6.75 1.55
C SER A 28 -15.62 5.24 1.69
N SER A 29 -16.20 4.70 2.78
CA SER A 29 -16.39 3.25 2.90
C SER A 29 -17.47 2.76 1.96
N CYS A 30 -17.24 1.59 1.38
CA CYS A 30 -18.17 0.92 0.48
C CYS A 30 -17.97 -0.60 0.54
N HIS A 31 -18.75 -1.31 -0.26
CA HIS A 31 -18.54 -2.72 -0.56
C HIS A 31 -18.41 -2.87 -2.07
N ILE A 32 -17.52 -3.76 -2.51
CA ILE A 32 -17.27 -4.03 -3.93
C ILE A 32 -17.36 -5.53 -4.20
N TYR A 33 -17.68 -5.90 -5.43
CA TYR A 33 -17.59 -7.26 -5.91
C TYR A 33 -16.25 -7.47 -6.63
N LEU A 34 -15.54 -8.51 -6.23
CA LEU A 34 -14.34 -8.97 -6.92
C LEU A 34 -14.69 -10.22 -7.75
N PRO A 35 -14.05 -10.44 -8.92
CA PRO A 35 -14.37 -11.55 -9.80
C PRO A 35 -14.21 -12.92 -9.13
N ASP A 36 -13.22 -13.07 -8.26
CA ASP A 36 -12.87 -14.34 -7.62
C ASP A 36 -13.51 -14.51 -6.23
N VAL A 37 -14.26 -13.52 -5.75
CA VAL A 37 -14.84 -13.54 -4.40
C VAL A 37 -16.36 -13.59 -4.48
N PRO A 38 -17.02 -14.64 -3.92
CA PRO A 38 -18.46 -14.84 -4.06
C PRO A 38 -19.30 -13.85 -3.26
N LYS A 39 -18.70 -13.10 -2.34
CA LYS A 39 -19.37 -12.14 -1.46
C LYS A 39 -18.75 -10.75 -1.61
N PRO A 40 -19.53 -9.68 -1.42
CA PRO A 40 -18.99 -8.33 -1.37
C PRO A 40 -17.90 -8.22 -0.30
N VAL A 41 -16.83 -7.52 -0.63
CA VAL A 41 -15.73 -7.25 0.30
C VAL A 41 -15.78 -5.81 0.78
N GLY A 42 -15.37 -5.58 2.03
CA GLY A 42 -15.23 -4.24 2.57
C GLY A 42 -14.15 -3.47 1.82
N ALA A 43 -14.47 -2.25 1.41
CA ALA A 43 -13.63 -1.44 0.55
C ALA A 43 -13.70 0.05 0.90
N ILE A 44 -12.81 0.81 0.27
CA ILE A 44 -12.86 2.27 0.26
C ILE A 44 -12.78 2.82 -1.17
N ALA A 45 -13.48 3.91 -1.40
CA ALA A 45 -13.31 4.75 -2.58
C ALA A 45 -12.37 5.92 -2.23
N TYR A 46 -11.33 6.11 -3.03
CA TYR A 46 -10.39 7.22 -2.91
C TYR A 46 -10.00 7.70 -4.31
N GLN A 47 -10.22 9.00 -4.59
CA GLN A 47 -9.91 9.62 -5.89
C GLN A 47 -10.47 8.83 -7.11
N GLY A 48 -11.71 8.35 -7.00
CA GLY A 48 -12.38 7.60 -8.08
C GLY A 48 -11.88 6.15 -8.26
N LYS A 49 -10.98 5.67 -7.41
CA LYS A 49 -10.47 4.30 -7.41
C LYS A 49 -11.03 3.50 -6.22
N LEU A 50 -11.21 2.21 -6.43
CA LEU A 50 -11.72 1.27 -5.43
C LEU A 50 -10.58 0.45 -4.84
N TYR A 51 -10.50 0.41 -3.51
CA TYR A 51 -9.50 -0.36 -2.82
C TYR A 51 -10.14 -1.36 -1.84
N SER A 52 -9.77 -2.63 -1.93
CA SER A 52 -10.27 -3.68 -1.05
C SER A 52 -9.48 -3.74 0.26
N TYR A 53 -10.14 -4.17 1.33
CA TYR A 53 -9.51 -4.40 2.63
C TYR A 53 -8.55 -5.59 2.57
N VAL A 54 -7.28 -5.37 2.94
CA VAL A 54 -6.30 -6.44 3.09
C VAL A 54 -6.16 -6.84 4.55
N ARG A 55 -5.75 -5.88 5.41
CA ARG A 55 -5.43 -6.15 6.82
C ARG A 55 -5.29 -4.87 7.64
N VAL A 56 -5.64 -4.95 8.92
CA VAL A 56 -5.27 -3.97 9.94
C VAL A 56 -3.98 -4.35 10.67
N TYR A 57 -3.12 -3.36 10.90
CA TYR A 57 -1.88 -3.43 11.64
C TYR A 57 -1.94 -2.48 12.82
N SER A 58 -1.42 -2.87 13.98
CA SER A 58 -1.41 -2.03 15.19
C SER A 58 -0.41 -0.87 15.12
N THR A 59 0.67 -1.03 14.34
CA THR A 59 1.75 -0.04 14.24
C THR A 59 2.14 0.22 12.79
N LEU A 60 2.82 1.35 12.56
CA LEU A 60 3.21 1.81 11.23
C LEU A 60 4.25 0.90 10.55
N GLU A 61 5.26 0.45 11.28
CA GLU A 61 6.36 -0.35 10.73
C GLU A 61 5.91 -1.66 10.04
N PRO A 62 5.09 -2.54 10.66
CA PRO A 62 4.59 -3.73 9.98
C PRO A 62 3.63 -3.40 8.83
N ALA A 63 2.84 -2.33 8.94
CA ALA A 63 1.98 -1.86 7.86
C ALA A 63 2.79 -1.44 6.62
N GLN A 64 3.84 -0.65 6.84
CA GLN A 64 4.75 -0.21 5.78
C GLN A 64 5.49 -1.37 5.13
N ARG A 65 6.03 -2.31 5.94
CA ARG A 65 6.69 -3.50 5.39
C ARG A 65 5.76 -4.34 4.52
N ALA A 66 4.51 -4.51 4.92
CA ALA A 66 3.52 -5.23 4.13
C ALA A 66 3.16 -4.48 2.84
N ALA A 67 2.94 -3.17 2.93
CA ALA A 67 2.62 -2.34 1.78
C ALA A 67 3.78 -2.32 0.75
N LEU A 68 5.03 -2.20 1.21
CA LEU A 68 6.22 -2.27 0.36
C LEU A 68 6.33 -3.59 -0.39
N ARG A 69 6.03 -4.71 0.25
CA ARG A 69 6.01 -6.03 -0.42
C ARG A 69 4.96 -6.11 -1.53
N LEU A 70 3.80 -5.49 -1.33
CA LEU A 70 2.75 -5.45 -2.36
C LEU A 70 3.12 -4.51 -3.51
N LEU A 71 3.71 -3.34 -3.20
CA LEU A 71 4.24 -2.40 -4.19
C LEU A 71 5.33 -3.05 -5.07
N GLN A 72 6.26 -3.80 -4.45
CA GLN A 72 7.30 -4.55 -5.16
C GLN A 72 6.73 -5.63 -6.10
N ARG A 73 5.50 -6.09 -5.86
CA ARG A 73 4.78 -7.04 -6.72
C ARG A 73 3.93 -6.34 -7.80
N GLY A 74 4.05 -5.02 -7.93
CA GLY A 74 3.31 -4.22 -8.92
C GLY A 74 1.90 -3.82 -8.48
N ASN A 75 1.50 -4.07 -7.23
CA ASN A 75 0.19 -3.64 -6.73
C ASN A 75 0.23 -2.15 -6.37
N GLN A 76 -0.88 -1.45 -6.55
CA GLN A 76 -1.07 -0.13 -5.94
C GLN A 76 -1.75 -0.31 -4.58
N VAL A 77 -1.22 0.34 -3.55
CA VAL A 77 -1.74 0.24 -2.18
C VAL A 77 -1.81 1.59 -1.51
N ILE A 78 -2.74 1.73 -0.57
CA ILE A 78 -2.81 2.86 0.35
C ILE A 78 -2.99 2.37 1.78
N LEU A 79 -2.57 3.20 2.72
CA LEU A 79 -2.79 2.99 4.15
C LEU A 79 -3.75 4.05 4.67
N THR A 80 -4.72 3.67 5.50
CA THR A 80 -5.53 4.64 6.25
C THR A 80 -5.29 4.51 7.74
N GLN A 81 -5.16 5.63 8.44
CA GLN A 81 -5.09 5.63 9.90
C GLN A 81 -6.47 5.39 10.52
N VAL A 82 -6.52 4.56 11.57
CA VAL A 82 -7.69 4.26 12.39
C VAL A 82 -7.29 4.23 13.86
N PRO A 83 -8.23 4.34 14.83
CA PRO A 83 -7.87 4.32 16.25
C PRO A 83 -7.08 3.07 16.69
N LYS A 84 -7.28 1.94 16.00
CA LYS A 84 -6.59 0.66 16.27
C LYS A 84 -5.27 0.48 15.51
N GLY A 85 -4.80 1.48 14.75
CA GLY A 85 -3.56 1.43 13.97
C GLY A 85 -3.76 1.87 12.51
N LEU A 86 -3.31 1.05 11.55
CA LEU A 86 -3.41 1.35 10.13
C LEU A 86 -4.05 0.20 9.37
N ILE A 87 -4.91 0.53 8.41
CA ILE A 87 -5.49 -0.45 7.48
C ILE A 87 -4.77 -0.35 6.15
N LEU A 88 -4.34 -1.50 5.63
CA LEU A 88 -3.80 -1.67 4.30
C LEU A 88 -4.90 -2.00 3.31
N TRP A 89 -4.92 -1.25 2.23
CA TRP A 89 -5.86 -1.39 1.12
C TRP A 89 -5.10 -1.60 -0.19
N VAL A 90 -5.64 -2.44 -1.07
CA VAL A 90 -5.06 -2.70 -2.40
C VAL A 90 -6.03 -2.26 -3.48
N LEU A 91 -5.51 -1.64 -4.55
CA LEU A 91 -6.30 -1.19 -5.69
C LEU A 91 -6.87 -2.39 -6.44
N GLU A 92 -8.16 -2.36 -6.71
CA GLU A 92 -8.86 -3.40 -7.47
C GLU A 92 -9.35 -2.80 -8.79
N LEU A 93 -8.68 -3.13 -9.89
CA LEU A 93 -9.01 -2.57 -11.21
C LEU A 93 -10.27 -3.20 -11.81
N ASP A 94 -10.58 -4.43 -11.40
CA ASP A 94 -11.71 -5.22 -11.91
C ASP A 94 -12.93 -5.20 -10.96
N ALA A 95 -12.89 -4.35 -9.94
CA ALA A 95 -13.98 -4.20 -8.97
C ALA A 95 -15.18 -3.45 -9.55
N ARG A 96 -16.38 -3.85 -9.10
CA ARG A 96 -17.66 -3.22 -9.44
C ARG A 96 -18.58 -3.09 -8.24
#